data_AF-S3HR96-F1
#
_entry.id   AF-S3HR96-F1
#
_cell.length_a   1.000
_cell.length_b   1.000
_cell.length_c   1.000
_cell.angle_alpha   90.00
_cell.angle_beta   90.00
_cell.angle_gamma   90.00
#
_symmetry.space_group_name_H-M   'P 1'
#
loop_
_entity.id
_entity.type
_entity.pdbx_description
1 polymer ?
#
loop_
_entity_poly.entity_id
_entity_poly.type
_entity_poly.pdbx_seq_one_letter_code
_entity_poly.pdbx_strand_id
1 'polypeptide(L)'
;MKILRMALNEIIGMFIDDGAVALLTIALIAGVGLMVKLGMIGGLTGACLLFLGCLIILAESVARVARRKVKGLIHTQSLDRNHAPESTRLP
;
A
#
# COMPACT_ATOMS: atom_id res chain seq x y z
N MET A 1 -17.10 -19.55 12.85
CA MET A 1 -16.05 -18.50 12.85
C MET A 1 -14.89 -18.77 11.88
N LYS A 2 -15.15 -19.41 10.73
CA LYS A 2 -14.12 -19.63 9.69
C LYS A 2 -13.93 -18.40 8.79
N ILE A 3 -15.04 -17.72 8.47
CA ILE A 3 -15.06 -16.54 7.60
C ILE A 3 -14.28 -15.38 8.23
N LEU A 4 -14.47 -15.11 9.53
CA LEU A 4 -13.74 -14.08 10.24
C LEU A 4 -12.23 -14.36 10.31
N ARG A 5 -11.84 -15.62 10.59
CA ARG A 5 -10.43 -16.04 10.59
C ARG A 5 -9.80 -15.92 9.21
N MET A 6 -10.53 -16.25 8.15
CA MET A 6 -10.07 -16.15 6.77
C MET A 6 -9.89 -14.69 6.35
N ALA A 7 -10.88 -13.84 6.64
CA ALA A 7 -10.78 -12.40 6.38
C ALA A 7 -9.59 -11.77 7.12
N LEU A 8 -9.37 -12.13 8.40
CA LEU A 8 -8.20 -11.67 9.16
C LEU A 8 -6.89 -12.16 8.55
N ASN A 9 -6.81 -13.41 8.11
CA ASN A 9 -5.61 -13.97 7.49
C ASN A 9 -5.30 -13.28 6.15
N GLU A 10 -6.32 -12.97 5.35
CA GLU A 10 -6.18 -12.26 4.09
C GLU A 10 -5.70 -10.81 4.31
N ILE A 11 -6.27 -10.13 5.32
CA ILE A 11 -5.87 -8.77 5.70
C ILE A 11 -4.42 -8.75 6.22
N ILE A 12 -4.05 -9.70 7.07
CA ILE A 12 -2.68 -9.85 7.59
C ILE A 12 -1.71 -10.20 6.45
N GLY A 13 -2.11 -11.09 5.53
CA GLY A 13 -1.33 -11.45 4.35
C GLY A 13 -1.07 -10.25 3.43
N MET A 14 -2.06 -9.38 3.24
CA MET A 14 -1.92 -8.16 2.45
C MET A 14 -1.01 -7.12 3.14
N PHE A 15 -1.07 -7.02 4.47
CA PHE A 15 -0.18 -6.15 5.26
C PHE A 15 1.28 -6.60 5.22
N ILE A 16 1.51 -7.92 5.19
CA ILE A 16 2.84 -8.53 5.11
C ILE A 16 3.45 -8.39 3.71
N ASP A 17 2.65 -8.51 2.65
CA ASP A 17 3.10 -8.28 1.26
C ASP A 17 3.56 -6.83 1.04
N ASP A 18 2.94 -5.88 1.74
CA ASP A 18 3.37 -4.47 1.78
C ASP A 18 4.34 -4.16 2.94
N GLY A 19 4.97 -5.18 3.53
CA GLY A 19 5.60 -5.19 4.86
C GLY A 19 6.55 -4.03 5.19
N ALA A 20 7.19 -3.39 4.20
CA ALA A 20 7.97 -2.17 4.42
C ALA A 20 7.12 -0.99 4.95
N VAL A 21 5.90 -0.85 4.44
CA VAL A 21 4.96 0.22 4.81
C VAL A 21 4.41 -0.03 6.22
N ALA A 22 4.07 -1.28 6.54
CA ALA A 22 3.57 -1.66 7.85
C ALA A 22 4.60 -1.43 8.97
N LEU A 23 5.85 -1.83 8.72
CA LEU A 23 6.97 -1.61 9.65
C LEU A 23 7.19 -0.12 9.90
N LEU A 24 7.05 0.70 8.86
CA LEU A 24 7.20 2.16 8.95
C LEU A 24 6.09 2.79 9.79
N THR A 25 4.84 2.34 9.66
CA THR A 25 3.74 2.77 10.54
C THR A 25 4.01 2.42 12.00
N ILE A 26 4.43 1.19 12.29
CA ILE A 26 4.74 0.76 13.66
C ILE A 26 5.89 1.60 14.23
N ALA A 27 6.95 1.82 13.45
CA ALA A 27 8.09 2.64 13.84
C ALA A 27 7.69 4.10 14.11
N LEU A 28 6.84 4.69 13.26
CA LEU A 28 6.30 6.04 13.45
C LEU A 28 5.50 6.15 14.75
N ILE A 29 4.58 5.20 14.99
CA ILE A 29 3.74 5.16 16.20
C ILE A 29 4.62 5.03 17.45
N ALA A 30 5.55 4.09 17.45
CA ALA A 30 6.45 3.86 18.56
C ALA A 30 7.33 5.11 18.83
N GLY A 31 7.92 5.70 17.80
CA GLY A 31 8.80 6.87 17.92
C GLY A 31 8.08 8.11 18.43
N VAL A 32 6.93 8.48 17.83
CA VAL A 32 6.17 9.65 18.28
C VAL A 32 5.56 9.42 19.66
N GLY A 33 5.05 8.21 19.94
CA GLY A 33 4.54 7.86 21.26
C GLY A 33 5.61 7.98 22.34
N LEU A 34 6.84 7.54 22.06
CA LEU A 34 7.96 7.67 22.98
C LEU A 34 8.35 9.14 23.19
N MET A 35 8.41 9.94 22.12
CA MET A 35 8.70 11.38 22.19
C MET A 35 7.67 12.15 23.04
N VAL A 36 6.38 11.86 22.87
CA VAL A 36 5.31 12.45 23.69
C VAL A 36 5.45 11.99 25.15
N LYS A 37 5.71 10.70 25.39
CA LYS A 37 5.85 10.14 26.73
C LYS A 37 7.06 10.70 27.49
N LEU A 38 8.15 10.99 26.79
CA LEU A 38 9.35 11.62 27.34
C LEU A 38 9.19 13.14 27.53
N GLY A 39 8.06 13.72 27.11
CA GLY A 39 7.81 15.16 27.22
C GLY A 39 8.61 16.02 26.24
N MET A 40 9.20 15.41 25.20
CA MET A 40 10.01 16.12 24.20
C MET A 40 9.16 16.95 23.23
N ILE A 41 7.90 16.56 23.04
CA ILE A 41 6.92 17.26 22.21
C ILE A 41 5.58 17.31 22.94
N GLY A 42 4.81 18.37 22.73
CA GLY A 42 3.46 18.50 23.27
C GLY A 42 2.53 17.42 22.70
N GLY A 43 1.58 16.94 23.50
CA GLY A 43 0.66 15.87 23.10
C GLY A 43 -0.15 16.21 21.84
N LEU A 44 -0.56 17.47 21.69
CA LEU A 44 -1.26 17.94 20.47
C LEU A 44 -0.37 17.85 19.23
N THR A 45 0.89 18.27 19.34
CA THR A 45 1.87 18.21 18.26
C THR A 45 2.16 16.76 17.87
N GLY A 46 2.32 15.88 18.85
CA GLY A 46 2.49 14.44 18.62
C GLY A 46 1.27 13.81 17.94
N ALA A 47 0.05 14.20 18.33
CA ALA A 47 -1.18 13.72 17.70
C ALA A 47 -1.28 14.18 16.23
N CYS A 48 -1.01 15.45 15.93
CA CYS A 48 -0.97 15.95 14.55
C CYS A 48 0.09 15.23 13.72
N LEU A 49 1.28 15.01 14.27
CA LEU A 49 2.38 14.33 13.59
C LEU A 49 2.05 12.86 13.29
N LEU A 50 1.41 12.16 14.24
CA LEU A 50 0.91 10.80 14.01
C LEU A 50 -0.18 10.76 12.96
N PHE A 51 -1.13 11.69 13.02
CA PHE A 51 -2.24 11.73 12.08
C PHE A 51 -1.74 11.97 10.65
N LEU A 52 -0.92 13.01 10.44
CA LEU A 52 -0.34 13.29 9.12
C LEU A 52 0.60 12.17 8.66
N GLY A 53 1.47 11.68 9.55
CA GLY A 53 2.40 10.61 9.22
C GLY A 53 1.68 9.33 8.79
N CYS A 54 0.65 8.93 9.53
CA CYS A 54 -0.16 7.77 9.18
C CYS A 54 -0.88 7.96 7.82
N LEU A 55 -1.39 9.16 7.56
CA LEU A 55 -2.08 9.47 6.30
C LEU A 55 -1.14 9.39 5.09
N ILE A 56 0.09 9.88 5.22
CA ILE A 56 1.12 9.80 4.18
C ILE A 56 1.50 8.34 3.90
N ILE A 57 1.68 7.54 4.96
CA ILE A 57 2.04 6.13 4.82
C ILE A 57 0.93 5.34 4.13
N LEU A 58 -0.33 5.61 4.48
CA LEU A 58 -1.50 5.01 3.83
C LEU A 58 -1.58 5.42 2.35
N ALA A 59 -1.34 6.70 2.04
CA ALA A 59 -1.32 7.20 0.67
C ALA A 59 -0.24 6.51 -0.17
N GLU A 60 0.95 6.25 0.38
CA GLU A 60 2.01 5.50 -0.32
C GLU A 60 1.61 4.05 -0.63
N SER A 61 0.95 3.35 0.30
CA SER A 61 0.42 2.00 0.05
C SER A 61 -0.57 2.00 -1.12
N VAL A 62 -1.55 2.92 -1.08
CA VAL A 62 -2.55 3.04 -2.14
C VAL A 62 -1.90 3.42 -3.48
N ALA A 63 -0.99 4.40 -3.46
CA ALA A 63 -0.30 4.86 -4.66
C ALA A 63 0.57 3.77 -5.28
N ARG A 64 1.25 2.95 -4.46
CA ARG A 64 2.03 1.80 -4.92
C ARG A 64 1.16 0.77 -5.64
N VAL A 65 0.00 0.43 -5.07
CA VAL A 65 -0.94 -0.51 -5.71
C VAL A 65 -1.53 0.08 -6.99
N ALA A 66 -1.91 1.36 -6.98
CA ALA A 66 -2.40 2.07 -8.17
C ALA A 66 -1.37 2.07 -9.30
N ARG A 67 -0.10 2.37 -9.01
CA ARG A 67 1.01 2.35 -9.98
C ARG A 67 1.24 0.95 -10.56
N ARG A 68 1.18 -0.11 -9.74
CA ARG A 68 1.31 -1.51 -10.20
C ARG A 68 0.17 -1.89 -11.16
N LYS A 69 -1.08 -1.50 -10.85
CA LYS A 69 -2.23 -1.76 -11.73
C LYS A 69 -2.13 -1.04 -13.08
N VAL A 70 -1.73 0.22 -13.11
CA VAL A 70 -1.57 0.97 -14.37
C VAL A 70 -0.49 0.34 -15.25
N LYS A 71 0.65 -0.07 -14.69
CA LYS A 71 1.70 -0.75 -15.46
C LYS A 71 1.24 -2.09 -16.04
N GLY A 72 0.42 -2.85 -15.28
CA GLY A 72 -0.17 -4.10 -15.75
C GLY A 72 -1.11 -3.91 -16.95
N LEU A 73 -1.94 -2.87 -16.95
CA LEU A 73 -2.86 -2.54 -18.04
C LEU A 73 -2.13 -2.20 -19.36
N ILE A 74 -1.01 -1.49 -19.27
CA ILE A 74 -0.19 -1.16 -20.45
C ILE A 74 0.43 -2.44 -21.05
N HIS A 75 0.87 -3.38 -20.21
CA HIS A 75 1.48 -4.62 -20.66
C HIS A 75 0.45 -5.57 -21.33
N THR A 76 -0.77 -5.68 -20.79
CA THR A 76 -1.82 -6.50 -21.42
C THR A 76 -2.27 -5.93 -22.76
N GLN A 77 -2.33 -4.60 -22.89
CA GLN A 77 -2.68 -3.94 -24.16
C GLN A 77 -1.62 -4.16 -25.26
N SER A 78 -0.34 -4.32 -24.88
CA SER A 78 0.74 -4.61 -25.84
C SER A 78 0.77 -6.06 -26.35
N LEU A 79 0.28 -7.01 -25.55
CA LEU A 79 0.13 -8.42 -25.95
C LEU A 79 -1.04 -8.61 -26.91
N ASP A 80 -2.17 -7.95 -26.63
CA ASP A 80 -3.36 -7.98 -27.49
C ASP A 80 -3.08 -7.34 -28.87
N ARG A 81 -2.34 -6.23 -28.92
CA ARG A 81 -1.91 -5.60 -30.18
C ARG A 81 -0.97 -6.46 -31.04
N ASN A 82 -0.19 -7.36 -30.46
CA ASN A 82 0.66 -8.29 -31.22
C ASN A 82 -0.09 -9.56 -31.67
N HIS A 83 -1.32 -9.76 -31.22
CA HIS A 83 -2.20 -10.84 -31.66
C HIS A 83 -3.28 -10.34 -32.63
N ALA A 84 -2.95 -9.32 -33.44
CA ALA A 84 -3.75 -9.04 -34.63
C ALA A 84 -3.70 -10.28 -35.56
N PRO A 85 -4.84 -10.80 -36.03
CA PRO A 85 -4.86 -11.97 -36.87
C PRO A 85 -4.06 -11.71 -38.15
N GLU A 86 -3.04 -12.54 -38.38
CA GLU A 86 -2.26 -12.64 -39.63
C GLU A 86 -3.13 -12.99 -40.86
N SER A 87 -4.46 -13.06 -40.68
CA SER A 87 -5.48 -13.33 -41.70
C SER A 87 -5.75 -12.17 -42.67
N THR A 88 -5.14 -10.99 -42.47
CA THR A 88 -5.29 -9.84 -43.40
C THR A 88 -4.16 -9.67 -44.41
N ARG A 89 -3.13 -10.53 -44.40
CA ARG A 89 -2.24 -10.65 -45.56
C ARG A 89 -2.89 -11.56 -46.60
N LEU A 90 -3.74 -10.93 -47.41
CA LEU A 90 -4.26 -11.48 -48.66
C LEU A 90 -3.10 -11.82 -49.63
N PRO A 91 -3.31 -12.80 -50.53
CA PRO A 91 -2.28 -13.55 -51.26
C PRO A 91 -1.44 -12.74 -52.24
#